data_AF-A0A3S3N9L1-F1
#
_entry.id   AF-A0A3S3N9L1-F1
#
_cell.length_a   1.000
_cell.length_b   1.000
_cell.length_c   1.000
_cell.angle_alpha   90.00
_cell.angle_beta   90.00
_cell.angle_gamma   90.00
#
_symmetry.space_group_name_H-M   'P 1'
#
loop_
_entity.id
_entity.type
_entity.pdbx_description
1 polymer ?
#
loop_
_entity_poly.entity_id
_entity_poly.type
_entity_poly.pdbx_seq_one_letter_code
_entity_poly.pdbx_strand_id
1 'polypeptide(L)'
;MASFSSFHCLCRSSLHHGRPNPISCYNDQQRATFMEGAKMKWVRERGLDHAVGKQKHLRPLLSLKNLIVSEPFNSLPLSTISDMKSRLFLPFRAMKFIRNYPSVFLESPSSSSYHRPRIGLTPDVLCLHDDEQSLLPLLRGRRR
;
A
#
# COMPACT_ATOMS: atom_id res chain seq x y z
N MET A 1 -27.60 24.72 14.41
CA MET A 1 -27.99 23.29 14.42
C MET A 1 -26.77 22.49 13.98
N ALA A 2 -26.00 21.98 14.94
CA ALA A 2 -24.79 21.20 14.68
C ALA A 2 -24.99 19.85 15.37
N SER A 3 -25.11 18.78 14.59
CA SER A 3 -25.09 17.41 15.10
C SER A 3 -23.69 16.84 14.88
N PHE A 4 -22.96 16.74 15.98
CA PHE A 4 -21.85 15.82 16.16
C PHE A 4 -22.42 14.40 16.26
N SER A 5 -21.88 13.45 15.48
CA SER A 5 -22.03 12.02 15.78
C SER A 5 -20.65 11.40 15.87
N SER A 6 -20.18 11.37 17.11
CA SER A 6 -18.99 10.67 17.57
C SER A 6 -19.32 9.18 17.70
N PHE A 7 -18.73 8.32 16.87
CA PHE A 7 -18.82 6.88 17.06
C PHE A 7 -17.70 6.42 17.99
N HIS A 8 -18.03 6.35 19.27
CA HIS A 8 -17.22 5.79 20.33
C HIS A 8 -17.49 4.28 20.41
N CYS A 9 -16.54 3.45 19.97
CA CYS A 9 -16.64 2.00 20.10
C CYS A 9 -16.08 1.57 21.46
N LEU A 10 -16.96 1.44 22.46
CA LEU A 10 -16.67 0.83 23.76
C LEU A 10 -16.80 -0.69 23.66
N CYS A 11 -15.68 -1.40 23.52
CA CYS A 11 -15.65 -2.85 23.80
C CYS A 11 -15.25 -3.07 25.27
N ARG A 12 -16.25 -3.35 26.10
CA ARG A 12 -16.11 -3.83 27.48
C ARG A 12 -16.73 -5.22 27.55
N SER A 13 -15.96 -6.26 27.83
CA SER A 13 -16.46 -7.52 28.41
C SER A 13 -15.33 -8.35 29.05
N SER A 14 -15.64 -8.85 30.24
CA SER A 14 -14.79 -9.49 31.24
C SER A 14 -14.25 -10.88 30.88
N LEU A 15 -13.11 -11.16 31.52
CA LEU A 15 -12.50 -12.42 31.92
C LEU A 15 -13.47 -13.61 32.12
N HIS A 16 -13.18 -14.75 31.49
CA HIS A 16 -13.16 -16.08 32.13
C HIS A 16 -12.24 -17.04 31.33
N HIS A 17 -11.64 -17.98 32.07
CA HIS A 17 -10.43 -18.73 31.75
C HIS A 17 -10.52 -19.71 30.57
N GLY A 18 -9.56 -19.60 29.65
CA GLY A 18 -9.17 -20.63 28.70
C GLY A 18 -7.86 -20.21 28.02
N ARG A 19 -6.77 -20.96 28.21
CA ARG A 19 -5.47 -20.67 27.57
C ARG A 19 -5.59 -20.86 26.05
N PRO A 20 -4.98 -19.95 25.27
CA PRO A 20 -4.02 -20.41 24.27
C PRO A 20 -2.69 -19.64 24.38
N ASN A 21 -1.59 -20.37 24.19
CA ASN A 21 -0.22 -19.90 24.08
C ASN A 21 0.12 -19.74 22.58
N PRO A 22 1.24 -19.11 22.17
CA PRO A 22 1.63 -17.72 22.31
C PRO A 22 1.81 -17.09 20.91
N ILE A 23 1.04 -16.06 20.56
CA ILE A 23 1.45 -15.18 19.46
C ILE A 23 2.30 -14.09 20.10
N SER A 24 3.61 -14.33 20.05
CA SER A 24 4.67 -13.37 20.35
C SER A 24 4.30 -11.99 19.79
N CYS A 25 3.94 -11.08 20.70
CA CYS A 25 3.85 -9.66 20.43
C CYS A 25 5.26 -9.17 20.13
N TYR A 26 5.60 -9.12 18.84
CA TYR A 26 6.83 -8.54 18.34
C TYR A 26 6.81 -7.03 18.61
N ASN A 27 7.42 -6.64 19.74
CA ASN A 27 8.13 -5.38 19.96
C ASN A 27 7.42 -4.06 19.57
N ASP A 28 6.46 -3.63 20.38
CA ASP A 28 6.06 -2.20 20.49
C ASP A 28 6.99 -1.41 21.43
N GLN A 29 8.29 -1.74 21.44
CA GLN A 29 9.28 -1.05 22.26
C GLN A 29 10.61 -0.88 21.53
N GLN A 30 10.57 -0.21 20.37
CA GLN A 30 11.77 0.38 19.75
C GLN A 30 11.52 1.82 19.31
N ARG A 31 10.77 2.58 20.11
CA ARG A 31 10.64 4.03 19.93
C ARG A 31 11.78 4.72 20.68
N ALA A 32 12.60 5.45 19.93
CA ALA A 32 13.60 6.42 20.39
C ALA A 32 14.90 5.86 21.01
N THR A 33 15.76 5.28 20.17
CA THR A 33 17.22 5.42 20.35
C THR A 33 17.92 5.45 19.00
N PHE A 34 17.46 6.33 18.11
CA PHE A 34 18.20 6.66 16.89
C PHE A 34 19.33 7.61 17.30
N MET A 35 20.43 7.01 17.74
CA MET A 35 21.65 7.67 18.19
C MET A 35 22.12 8.70 17.16
N GLU A 36 22.21 9.93 17.63
CA GLU A 36 23.03 11.00 17.09
C GLU A 36 24.45 10.45 16.84
N GLY A 37 24.81 10.22 15.57
CA GLY A 37 26.14 9.74 15.16
C GLY A 37 26.21 8.33 14.56
N ALA A 38 25.12 7.53 14.55
CA ALA A 38 25.15 6.24 13.87
C ALA A 38 25.12 6.44 12.34
N LYS A 39 26.27 6.25 11.67
CA LYS A 39 26.30 6.04 10.22
C LYS A 39 25.38 4.87 9.91
N MET A 40 24.21 5.14 9.33
CA MET A 40 23.28 4.13 8.84
C MET A 40 24.04 3.22 7.89
N LYS A 41 24.45 2.04 8.37
CA LYS A 41 25.06 1.03 7.52
C LYS A 41 23.93 0.56 6.63
N TRP A 42 23.96 0.95 5.36
CA TRP A 42 23.06 0.41 4.34
C TRP A 42 23.38 -1.08 4.19
N VAL A 43 22.77 -1.89 5.05
CA VAL A 43 22.92 -3.34 5.01
C VAL A 43 22.07 -3.82 3.85
N ARG A 44 22.73 -4.44 2.88
CA ARG A 44 22.02 -5.16 1.82
C ARG A 44 21.37 -6.39 2.41
N GLU A 45 20.05 -6.34 2.53
CA GLU A 45 19.19 -7.44 2.92
C GLU A 45 19.12 -8.46 1.78
N ARG A 46 20.04 -9.44 1.76
CA ARG A 46 20.09 -10.47 0.69
C ARG A 46 18.75 -11.22 0.52
N GLY A 47 17.99 -11.39 1.60
CA GLY A 47 16.66 -12.00 1.56
C GLY A 47 15.66 -11.15 0.78
N LEU A 48 15.66 -9.83 0.99
CA LEU A 48 14.83 -8.88 0.25
C LEU A 48 15.26 -8.81 -1.23
N ASP A 49 16.57 -8.71 -1.49
CA ASP A 49 17.11 -8.71 -2.86
C ASP A 49 16.63 -9.97 -3.64
N HIS A 50 16.64 -11.13 -2.99
CA HIS A 50 16.17 -12.39 -3.58
C HIS A 50 14.65 -12.43 -3.80
N ALA A 51 13.87 -11.97 -2.82
CA ALA A 51 12.42 -11.90 -2.94
C ALA A 51 12.00 -10.96 -4.08
N VAL A 52 12.66 -9.80 -4.19
CA VAL A 52 12.46 -8.84 -5.29
C VAL A 52 12.84 -9.46 -6.63
N GLY A 53 13.98 -10.15 -6.70
CA GLY A 53 14.43 -10.82 -7.93
C GLY A 53 13.49 -11.94 -8.40
N LYS A 54 12.82 -12.63 -7.47
CA LYS A 54 11.82 -13.67 -7.81
C LYS A 54 10.48 -13.11 -8.26
N GLN A 55 10.15 -11.86 -7.90
CA GLN A 55 8.82 -11.31 -8.15
C GLN A 55 8.68 -10.78 -9.58
N LYS A 56 8.06 -11.59 -10.45
CA LYS A 56 7.87 -11.27 -11.89
C LYS A 56 6.96 -10.08 -12.16
N HIS A 57 6.03 -9.79 -11.26
CA HIS A 57 4.97 -8.80 -11.46
C HIS A 57 5.18 -7.50 -10.66
N LEU A 58 6.34 -7.34 -10.01
CA LEU A 58 6.60 -6.17 -9.19
C LEU A 58 6.68 -4.89 -10.03
N ARG A 59 7.38 -4.95 -11.17
CA ARG A 59 7.50 -3.81 -12.09
C ARG A 59 6.14 -3.31 -12.60
N PRO A 60 5.28 -4.15 -13.22
CA PRO A 60 3.96 -3.70 -13.67
C PRO A 60 3.08 -3.19 -12.52
N LEU A 61 3.16 -3.82 -11.35
CA LEU A 61 2.40 -3.40 -10.17
C LEU A 61 2.80 -2.00 -9.71
N LEU A 62 4.11 -1.73 -9.58
CA LEU A 62 4.63 -0.41 -9.22
C LEU A 62 4.34 0.65 -10.29
N SER A 63 4.49 0.32 -11.57
CA SER A 63 4.16 1.22 -12.67
C SER A 63 2.68 1.62 -12.65
N LEU A 64 1.78 0.66 -12.41
CA LEU A 64 0.35 0.93 -12.31
C LEU A 64 0.00 1.73 -11.04
N LYS A 65 0.57 1.39 -9.88
CA LYS A 65 0.43 2.20 -8.65
C LYS A 65 0.79 3.67 -8.94
N ASN A 66 1.99 3.90 -9.47
CA ASN A 66 2.49 5.26 -9.69
C ASN A 66 1.63 6.03 -10.69
N LEU A 67 1.10 5.36 -11.72
CA LEU A 67 0.17 5.98 -12.65
C LEU A 67 -1.14 6.38 -11.94
N ILE A 68 -1.71 5.51 -11.12
CA ILE A 68 -2.97 5.80 -10.40
C ILE A 68 -2.77 6.95 -9.41
N VAL A 69 -1.66 6.96 -8.67
CA VAL A 69 -1.31 8.03 -7.73
C VAL A 69 -1.08 9.38 -8.43
N SER A 70 -0.56 9.38 -9.66
CA SER A 70 -0.34 10.62 -10.40
C SER A 70 -1.63 11.30 -10.85
N GLU A 71 -2.76 10.60 -10.79
CA GLU A 71 -4.06 11.12 -11.17
C GLU A 71 -4.75 11.81 -9.99
N PRO A 72 -5.46 12.93 -10.23
CA PRO A 72 -6.06 13.74 -9.15
C PRO A 72 -7.13 12.98 -8.34
N PHE A 73 -7.73 11.94 -8.94
CA PHE A 73 -8.77 11.14 -8.31
C PHE A 73 -8.26 9.84 -7.69
N ASN A 74 -6.93 9.60 -7.67
CA ASN A 74 -6.33 8.35 -7.23
C ASN A 74 -6.99 7.10 -7.85
N SER A 75 -7.54 7.25 -9.05
CA SER A 75 -8.31 6.21 -9.74
C SER A 75 -8.39 6.48 -11.25
N LEU A 76 -8.43 5.40 -12.02
CA LEU A 76 -8.41 5.43 -13.48
C LEU A 76 -9.47 4.51 -14.09
N PRO A 77 -10.10 4.90 -15.21
CA PRO A 77 -10.94 3.98 -15.99
C PRO A 77 -10.12 2.77 -16.48
N LEU A 78 -10.73 1.60 -16.46
CA LEU A 78 -10.10 0.38 -16.99
C LEU A 78 -9.70 0.50 -18.47
N SER A 79 -10.42 1.29 -19.26
CA SER A 79 -10.08 1.57 -20.66
C SER A 79 -8.70 2.20 -20.77
N THR A 80 -8.45 3.28 -20.02
CA THR A 80 -7.17 3.99 -20.00
C THR A 80 -6.01 3.07 -19.59
N ILE A 81 -6.23 2.20 -18.60
CA ILE A 81 -5.22 1.22 -18.17
C ILE A 81 -4.95 0.18 -19.26
N SER A 82 -6.00 -0.24 -19.97
CA SER A 82 -5.91 -1.21 -21.07
C SER A 82 -5.17 -0.62 -22.27
N ASP A 83 -5.38 0.67 -22.57
CA ASP A 83 -4.69 1.38 -23.65
C ASP A 83 -3.20 1.56 -23.31
N MET A 84 -2.88 1.84 -22.05
CA MET A 84 -1.51 1.98 -21.54
C MET A 84 -0.82 0.65 -21.19
N LYS A 85 -1.41 -0.50 -21.52
CA LYS A 85 -0.93 -1.83 -21.13
C LYS A 85 0.55 -2.06 -21.45
N SER A 86 1.02 -1.60 -22.62
CA SER A 86 2.43 -1.74 -23.06
C SER A 86 3.37 -0.92 -22.18
N ARG A 87 3.01 0.34 -21.88
CA ARG A 87 3.78 1.25 -21.03
C ARG A 87 3.82 0.81 -19.57
N LEU A 88 2.78 0.11 -19.13
CA LEU A 88 2.65 -0.46 -17.78
C LEU A 88 3.30 -1.84 -17.66
N PHE A 89 3.91 -2.38 -18.71
CA PHE A 89 4.54 -3.71 -18.72
C PHE A 89 3.60 -4.84 -18.27
N LEU A 90 2.29 -4.70 -18.52
CA LEU A 90 1.31 -5.67 -18.07
C LEU A 90 1.46 -6.98 -18.86
N PRO A 91 1.73 -8.12 -18.19
CA PRO A 91 1.99 -9.39 -18.86
C PRO A 91 0.73 -9.99 -19.52
N PHE A 92 -0.46 -9.59 -19.07
CA PHE A 92 -1.74 -10.04 -19.59
C PHE A 92 -2.80 -8.92 -19.50
N ARG A 93 -4.08 -9.25 -19.66
CA ARG A 93 -5.17 -8.26 -19.64
C ARG A 93 -5.20 -7.48 -18.32
N ALA A 94 -5.35 -6.16 -18.40
CA ALA A 94 -5.40 -5.26 -17.25
C ALA A 94 -6.42 -5.70 -16.19
N MET A 95 -7.64 -6.02 -16.62
CA MET A 95 -8.70 -6.51 -15.72
C MET A 95 -8.27 -7.74 -14.92
N LYS A 96 -7.68 -8.72 -15.59
CA LYS A 96 -7.21 -9.94 -14.93
C LYS A 96 -6.05 -9.62 -13.99
N PHE A 97 -5.20 -8.64 -14.33
CA PHE A 97 -4.06 -8.26 -13.49
C PHE A 97 -4.53 -7.63 -12.18
N ILE A 98 -5.45 -6.69 -12.28
CA ILE A 98 -6.07 -6.03 -11.13
C ILE A 98 -6.71 -7.06 -10.19
N ARG A 99 -7.49 -7.99 -10.73
CA ARG A 99 -8.16 -9.04 -9.95
C ARG A 99 -7.22 -10.04 -9.29
N ASN A 100 -5.99 -10.18 -9.77
CA ASN A 100 -4.97 -11.00 -9.13
C ASN A 100 -4.31 -10.32 -7.92
N TYR A 101 -4.50 -9.00 -7.75
CA TYR A 101 -3.88 -8.21 -6.68
C TYR A 101 -4.93 -7.34 -5.94
N PRO A 102 -5.96 -7.97 -5.33
CA PRO A 102 -7.04 -7.24 -4.64
C PRO A 102 -6.59 -6.52 -3.36
N SER A 103 -5.43 -6.89 -2.80
CA SER A 103 -4.84 -6.17 -1.67
C SER A 103 -4.32 -4.78 -2.06
N VAL A 104 -3.99 -4.58 -3.35
CA VAL A 104 -3.39 -3.33 -3.85
C VAL A 104 -4.42 -2.48 -4.59
N PHE A 105 -5.24 -3.12 -5.42
CA PHE A 105 -6.16 -2.44 -6.32
C PHE A 105 -7.61 -2.69 -5.93
N LEU A 106 -8.41 -1.63 -6.00
CA LEU A 106 -9.84 -1.65 -5.75
C LEU A 106 -10.60 -1.39 -7.05
N GLU A 107 -11.52 -2.29 -7.41
CA GLU A 107 -12.46 -2.09 -8.52
C GLU A 107 -13.69 -1.35 -7.98
N SER A 108 -13.81 -0.07 -8.32
CA SER A 108 -14.97 0.75 -7.96
C SER A 108 -16.10 0.50 -8.97
N PRO A 109 -17.29 0.07 -8.50
CA PRO A 109 -18.43 -0.14 -9.38
C PRO A 109 -18.83 1.19 -10.02
N SER A 110 -19.12 1.15 -11.32
CA SER A 110 -19.82 2.23 -11.98
C SER A 110 -21.30 2.19 -11.59
N SER A 111 -21.86 3.31 -11.16
CA SER A 111 -23.29 3.42 -10.86
C SER A 111 -24.20 3.20 -12.08
N SER A 112 -23.63 3.20 -13.29
CA SER A 112 -24.34 2.91 -14.53
C SER A 112 -23.72 1.73 -15.27
N SER A 113 -24.57 0.85 -15.80
CA SER A 113 -24.17 -0.33 -16.60
C SER A 113 -23.37 0.01 -17.85
N TYR A 114 -23.38 1.28 -18.27
CA TYR A 114 -22.67 1.79 -19.45
C TYR A 114 -21.25 2.29 -19.15
N HIS A 115 -20.94 2.60 -17.89
CA HIS A 115 -19.63 3.15 -17.55
C HIS A 115 -18.65 2.03 -17.22
N ARG A 116 -17.42 2.13 -17.74
CA ARG A 116 -16.35 1.17 -17.43
C ARG A 116 -15.99 1.28 -15.94
N PRO A 117 -15.63 0.17 -15.27
CA PRO A 117 -15.21 0.24 -13.87
C PRO A 117 -13.96 1.12 -13.73
N ARG A 118 -13.92 1.87 -12.63
CA ARG A 118 -12.75 2.64 -12.24
C ARG A 118 -11.90 1.80 -11.30
N ILE A 119 -10.59 1.90 -11.46
CA ILE A 119 -9.62 1.15 -10.70
C ILE A 119 -8.87 2.16 -9.83
N GLY A 120 -8.98 2.00 -8.52
CA GLY A 120 -8.26 2.78 -7.53
C GLY A 120 -7.26 1.94 -6.76
N LEU A 121 -6.66 2.55 -5.75
CA LEU A 121 -5.83 1.87 -4.76
C LEU A 121 -6.61 1.63 -3.47
N THR A 122 -6.24 0.57 -2.76
CA THR A 122 -6.73 0.31 -1.40
C THR A 122 -6.25 1.42 -0.45
N PRO A 123 -7.04 1.81 0.58
CA PRO A 123 -6.62 2.81 1.57
C PRO A 123 -5.26 2.52 2.21
N ASP A 124 -4.97 1.24 2.49
CA ASP A 124 -3.69 0.81 3.06
C ASP A 124 -2.50 1.19 2.16
N VAL A 125 -2.65 1.04 0.84
CA VAL A 125 -1.59 1.37 -0.13
C VAL A 125 -1.42 2.87 -0.28
N LEU A 126 -2.50 3.65 -0.16
CA LEU A 126 -2.43 5.11 -0.14
C LEU A 126 -1.70 5.60 1.10
N CYS A 127 -2.04 5.07 2.27
CA CYS A 127 -1.36 5.37 3.53
C CYS A 127 0.15 5.05 3.44
N LEU A 128 0.49 3.86 2.94
CA LEU A 128 1.89 3.48 2.71
C LEU A 128 2.61 4.41 1.72
N HIS A 129 1.91 4.89 0.69
CA HIS A 129 2.50 5.82 -0.27
C HIS A 129 2.80 7.18 0.38
N ASP A 130 1.91 7.68 1.22
CA ASP A 130 2.09 8.93 1.96
C ASP A 130 3.26 8.82 2.95
N ASP A 131 3.35 7.70 3.67
CA ASP A 131 4.48 7.38 4.56
C ASP A 131 5.80 7.35 3.78
N GLU A 132 5.87 6.65 2.65
CA GLU A 132 7.03 6.63 1.76
C GLU A 132 7.43 8.06 1.35
N GLN A 133 6.46 8.86 0.92
CA GLN A 133 6.69 10.21 0.43
C GLN A 133 7.16 11.16 1.53
N SER A 134 6.75 10.95 2.78
CA SER A 134 7.23 11.70 3.94
C SER A 134 8.70 11.40 4.28
N LEU A 135 9.15 10.17 4.04
CA LEU A 135 10.51 9.71 4.37
C LEU A 135 11.52 9.99 3.25
N LEU A 136 11.09 10.02 1.99
CA LEU A 136 11.97 10.22 0.83
C LEU A 136 12.84 11.50 0.92
N PRO A 137 12.33 12.67 1.32
CA PRO A 137 13.14 13.88 1.51
C PRO A 137 14.22 13.71 2.60
N LEU A 138 13.90 13.01 3.69
CA LEU A 138 14.82 12.78 4.81
C LEU A 138 16.02 11.92 4.39
N LEU A 139 15.79 10.96 3.50
CA LEU A 139 16.85 10.11 2.95
C LEU A 139 17.69 10.83 1.90
N ARG A 140 17.11 11.78 1.16
CA ARG A 140 17.83 12.58 0.13
C ARG A 140 18.74 13.66 0.72
N GLY A 141 18.42 14.21 1.90
CA GLY A 141 19.17 15.30 2.54
C GLY A 141 20.53 14.93 3.16
N ARG A 142 20.94 13.66 3.16
CA ARG A 142 22.16 13.17 3.86
C ARG A 142 23.38 12.91 2.97
N ARG A 143 23.33 13.26 1.69
CA ARG A 143 24.51 13.27 0.80
C ARG A 143 25.10 14.68 0.73
N ARG A 144 25.94 15.04 1.71
CA ARG A 144 26.94 16.11 1.58
C ARG A 144 28.29 15.55 1.99
#